data_AF-A0A2V7SAL6-F1
#
_entry.id   AF-A0A2V7SAL6-F1
#
_cell.length_a   1.000
_cell.length_b   1.000
_cell.length_c   1.000
_cell.angle_alpha   90.00
_cell.angle_beta   90.00
_cell.angle_gamma   90.00
#
_symmetry.space_group_name_H-M   'P 1'
#
loop_
_entity.id
_entity.type
_entity.pdbx_description
1 polymer ?
#
loop_
_entity_poly.entity_id
_entity_poly.type
_entity_poly.pdbx_seq_one_letter_code
_entity_poly.pdbx_strand_id
1 'polypeptide(L)'
;LVILELPENRQVPGVTRLHVMNRTGRCREAMASLRLTRACPAYAWITRHARVSPLVILSQHVLKRVEDGRWLPNPYAGLVLRERLRDGSEMLFLADERAEYHARRSEREAVGYYRWLASRLRLEGYALLVVLVPVKYTVYAPLLERGDAGPDESAAYLDRLRRGLSAVGVPAVDLTAPLRAAAAAALERGDYVFYPDDTHWNAAGVVVAATAVHGFAIDR
;
A
#
# COMPACT_ATOMS: atom_id res chain seq x y z
N LEU A 1 -17.15 -0.99 12.93
CA LEU A 1 -16.41 -0.12 11.98
C LEU A 1 -15.39 -0.97 11.26
N VAL A 2 -15.29 -0.86 9.94
CA VAL A 2 -14.27 -1.50 9.10
C VAL A 2 -13.39 -0.39 8.53
N ILE A 3 -12.09 -0.45 8.78
CA ILE A 3 -11.09 0.48 8.25
C ILE A 3 -10.34 -0.23 7.14
N LEU A 4 -10.26 0.40 5.96
CA LEU A 4 -9.60 -0.18 4.80
C LEU A 4 -8.63 0.82 4.19
N GLU A 5 -7.35 0.43 4.15
CA GLU A 5 -6.28 1.20 3.53
C GLU A 5 -6.27 1.02 2.01
N LEU A 6 -6.30 2.15 1.29
CA LEU A 6 -6.07 2.20 -0.13
C LEU A 6 -4.72 2.88 -0.39
N PRO A 7 -3.66 2.10 -0.67
CA PRO A 7 -2.42 2.65 -1.21
C PRO A 7 -2.69 3.33 -2.54
N GLU A 8 -2.10 4.50 -2.73
CA GLU A 8 -2.31 5.37 -3.89
C GLU A 8 -2.07 4.68 -5.24
N ASN A 9 -1.06 3.82 -5.34
CA ASN A 9 -0.70 3.09 -6.57
C ASN A 9 -1.52 1.81 -6.77
N ARG A 10 -2.42 1.48 -5.84
CA ARG A 10 -3.16 0.22 -5.88
C ARG A 10 -4.46 0.37 -6.66
N GLN A 11 -4.62 -0.44 -7.70
CA GLN A 11 -5.89 -0.57 -8.40
C GLN A 11 -6.92 -1.29 -7.51
N VAL A 12 -8.17 -0.81 -7.54
CA VAL A 12 -9.27 -1.49 -6.87
C VAL A 12 -9.59 -2.81 -7.58
N PRO A 13 -10.00 -3.86 -6.86
CA PRO A 13 -10.43 -5.09 -7.50
C PRO A 13 -11.67 -4.86 -8.39
N GLY A 14 -11.73 -5.54 -9.52
CA GLY A 14 -12.96 -5.59 -10.31
C GLY A 14 -14.12 -6.14 -9.46
N VAL A 15 -15.27 -5.46 -9.48
CA VAL A 15 -16.49 -5.89 -8.78
C VAL A 15 -17.03 -7.14 -9.49
N THR A 16 -16.54 -8.31 -9.09
CA THR A 16 -17.02 -9.59 -9.58
C THR A 16 -18.08 -10.15 -8.62
N ARG A 17 -19.12 -10.81 -9.16
CA ARG A 17 -20.11 -11.56 -8.35
C ARG A 17 -19.53 -12.82 -7.70
N LEU A 18 -18.24 -13.10 -7.92
CA LEU A 18 -17.61 -14.32 -7.44
C LEU A 18 -17.31 -14.17 -5.95
N HIS A 19 -18.15 -14.86 -5.16
CA HIS A 19 -17.81 -15.30 -3.83
C HIS A 19 -16.42 -15.92 -3.89
N VAL A 20 -15.38 -15.23 -3.39
CA VAL A 20 -14.05 -15.82 -3.25
C VAL A 20 -14.17 -16.81 -2.10
N MET A 21 -14.65 -18.01 -2.42
CA MET A 21 -14.56 -19.13 -1.50
C MET A 21 -13.08 -19.39 -1.27
N ASN A 22 -12.62 -19.07 -0.07
CA ASN A 22 -11.30 -19.45 0.41
C ASN A 22 -11.09 -20.95 0.13
N ARG A 23 -9.91 -21.34 -0.41
CA ARG A 23 -9.60 -22.75 -0.71
C ARG A 23 -9.81 -23.68 0.49
N THR A 24 -9.63 -23.17 1.71
CA THR A 24 -9.93 -23.90 2.95
C THR A 24 -11.42 -24.12 3.18
N GLY A 25 -12.27 -23.20 2.71
CA GLY A 25 -13.73 -23.34 2.70
C GLY A 25 -14.18 -24.51 1.83
N ARG A 26 -13.64 -24.63 0.61
CA ARG A 26 -13.90 -25.77 -0.29
C ARG A 26 -13.49 -27.12 0.29
N CYS A 27 -12.33 -27.22 0.96
CA CYS A 27 -11.90 -28.47 1.61
C CYS A 27 -12.87 -28.86 2.74
N ARG A 28 -13.30 -27.89 3.56
CA ARG A 28 -14.22 -28.15 4.67
C ARG A 28 -15.62 -28.53 4.18
N GLU A 29 -16.15 -27.88 3.15
CA GLU A 29 -17.45 -28.21 2.57
C GLU A 29 -17.46 -29.60 1.93
N ALA A 30 -16.42 -29.95 1.16
CA ALA A 30 -16.32 -31.25 0.53
C ALA A 30 -16.08 -32.40 1.53
N MET A 31 -15.40 -32.12 2.64
CA MET A 31 -15.00 -33.14 3.64
C MET A 31 -15.90 -33.18 4.88
N ALA A 32 -16.90 -32.28 4.98
CA ALA A 32 -17.86 -32.25 6.09
C ALA A 32 -18.69 -33.54 6.17
N SER A 33 -18.99 -34.16 5.03
CA SER A 33 -19.73 -35.43 4.96
C SER A 33 -18.92 -36.65 5.43
N LEU A 34 -17.59 -36.56 5.47
CA LEU A 34 -16.67 -37.68 5.72
C LEU A 34 -16.01 -37.65 7.12
N ARG A 35 -16.34 -36.68 7.99
CA ARG A 35 -15.74 -36.49 9.35
C ARG A 35 -14.20 -36.42 9.40
N LEU A 36 -13.52 -36.19 8.27
CA LEU A 36 -12.06 -36.13 8.13
C LEU A 36 -11.49 -34.71 8.35
N THR A 37 -12.02 -33.97 9.34
CA THR A 37 -11.68 -32.55 9.57
C THR A 37 -10.21 -32.29 9.94
N ARG A 38 -9.47 -33.32 10.38
CA ARG A 38 -8.03 -33.26 10.68
C ARG A 38 -7.11 -33.47 9.46
N ALA A 39 -7.61 -33.99 8.33
CA ALA A 39 -6.81 -34.23 7.13
C ALA A 39 -6.52 -32.94 6.35
N CYS A 40 -7.48 -32.02 6.27
CA CYS A 40 -7.30 -30.71 5.60
C CYS A 40 -6.17 -29.85 6.22
N PRO A 41 -6.05 -29.67 7.56
CA PRO A 41 -4.94 -28.90 8.14
C PRO A 41 -3.58 -29.59 7.97
N ALA A 42 -3.50 -30.92 8.01
CA ALA A 42 -2.26 -31.65 7.75
C ALA A 42 -1.82 -31.51 6.29
N TYR A 43 -2.73 -31.67 5.32
CA TYR A 43 -2.45 -31.45 3.90
C TYR A 43 -2.08 -29.99 3.60
N ALA A 44 -2.78 -29.02 4.19
CA ALA A 44 -2.45 -27.60 4.08
C ALA A 44 -1.08 -27.28 4.71
N TRP A 45 -0.73 -27.92 5.84
CA TRP A 45 0.56 -27.77 6.48
C TRP A 45 1.69 -28.36 5.60
N ILE A 46 1.53 -29.57 5.08
CA ILE A 46 2.51 -30.23 4.20
C ILE A 46 2.70 -29.41 2.92
N THR A 47 1.62 -29.00 2.25
CA THR A 47 1.71 -28.22 1.01
C THR A 47 2.27 -26.81 1.23
N ARG A 48 2.10 -26.22 2.41
CA ARG A 48 2.68 -24.91 2.77
C ARG A 48 4.18 -25.01 3.06
N HIS A 49 4.64 -26.09 3.71
CA HIS A 49 6.04 -26.28 4.07
C HIS A 49 6.88 -26.93 2.96
N ALA A 50 6.29 -27.75 2.09
CA ALA A 50 6.97 -28.31 0.91
C ALA A 50 7.22 -27.26 -0.21
N ARG A 51 6.60 -26.07 -0.12
CA ARG A 51 6.75 -24.99 -1.12
C ARG A 51 7.98 -24.12 -0.93
N VAL A 52 8.65 -24.20 0.21
CA VAL A 52 9.81 -23.36 0.52
C VAL A 52 11.04 -24.25 0.56
N SER A 53 11.74 -24.36 -0.57
CA SER A 53 13.01 -25.08 -0.65
C SER A 53 14.13 -24.19 -0.09
N PRO A 54 14.83 -24.58 1.00
CA PRO A 54 15.95 -23.80 1.53
C PRO A 54 17.06 -23.58 0.50
N LEU A 55 17.27 -24.57 -0.38
CA LEU A 55 18.25 -24.47 -1.46
C LEU A 55 17.85 -23.41 -2.49
N VAL A 56 16.56 -23.30 -2.80
CA VAL A 56 16.06 -22.22 -3.69
C VAL A 56 16.29 -20.86 -3.05
N ILE A 57 16.01 -20.68 -1.76
CA ILE A 57 16.28 -19.41 -1.06
C ILE A 57 17.78 -19.09 -1.07
N LEU A 58 18.62 -20.07 -0.74
CA LEU A 58 20.07 -19.89 -0.76
C LEU A 58 20.57 -19.50 -2.16
N SER A 59 20.10 -20.20 -3.19
CA SER A 59 20.43 -19.89 -4.59
C SER A 59 19.98 -18.48 -4.98
N GLN A 60 18.79 -18.04 -4.54
CA GLN A 60 18.31 -16.68 -4.76
C GLN A 60 19.20 -15.63 -4.08
N HIS A 61 19.66 -15.88 -2.85
CA HIS A 61 20.59 -14.97 -2.15
C HIS A 61 21.95 -14.90 -2.84
N VAL A 62 22.50 -16.05 -3.26
CA VAL A 62 23.76 -16.09 -4.01
C VAL A 62 23.62 -15.34 -5.32
N LEU A 63 22.56 -15.60 -6.10
CA LEU A 63 22.32 -14.92 -7.36
C LEU A 63 22.24 -13.40 -7.17
N LYS A 64 21.42 -12.92 -6.22
CA LYS A 64 21.31 -11.49 -5.90
C LYS A 64 22.64 -10.85 -5.49
N ARG A 65 23.53 -11.60 -4.84
CA ARG A 65 24.85 -11.12 -4.44
C ARG A 65 25.81 -10.96 -5.64
N VAL A 66 25.60 -11.73 -6.70
CA VAL A 66 26.41 -11.68 -7.93
C VAL A 66 25.79 -10.71 -8.96
N GLU A 67 24.48 -10.49 -8.93
CA GLU A 67 23.76 -9.45 -9.70
C GLU A 67 23.96 -8.04 -9.10
N ASP A 68 25.22 -7.67 -8.84
CA ASP A 68 25.63 -6.40 -8.23
C ASP A 68 26.02 -5.32 -9.26
N GLY A 69 25.93 -5.64 -10.56
CA GLY A 69 26.39 -4.79 -11.65
C GLY A 69 27.90 -4.88 -11.92
N ARG A 70 28.66 -5.61 -11.11
CA ARG A 70 30.09 -5.87 -11.31
C ARG A 70 30.32 -7.24 -11.93
N TRP A 71 29.67 -8.28 -11.39
CA TRP A 71 29.83 -9.66 -11.87
C TRP A 71 28.73 -10.07 -12.83
N LEU A 72 27.47 -9.76 -12.48
CA LEU A 72 26.32 -9.88 -13.36
C LEU A 72 25.53 -8.56 -13.37
N PRO A 73 24.83 -8.24 -14.47
CA PRO A 73 23.96 -7.07 -14.51
C PRO A 73 22.97 -7.09 -13.34
N ASN A 74 22.77 -5.94 -12.69
CA ASN A 74 21.73 -5.79 -11.68
C ASN A 74 20.39 -5.46 -12.37
N PRO A 75 19.44 -6.40 -12.47
CA PRO A 75 18.17 -6.16 -13.15
C PRO A 75 17.29 -5.14 -12.41
N TYR A 76 17.59 -4.86 -11.14
CA TYR A 76 16.81 -3.94 -10.31
C TYR A 76 17.31 -2.50 -10.35
N ALA A 77 18.49 -2.24 -10.93
CA ALA A 77 19.10 -0.91 -10.92
C ALA A 77 18.21 0.17 -11.57
N GLY A 78 17.43 -0.19 -12.59
CA GLY A 78 16.50 0.72 -13.25
C GLY A 78 15.15 0.91 -12.55
N LEU A 79 14.87 0.12 -11.50
CA LEU A 79 13.61 0.18 -10.76
C LEU A 79 13.66 1.17 -9.59
N VAL A 80 14.85 1.65 -9.25
CA VAL A 80 15.08 2.50 -8.08
C VAL A 80 15.69 3.83 -8.51
N LEU A 81 15.18 4.92 -7.96
CA LEU A 81 15.74 6.25 -8.06
C LEU A 81 16.45 6.56 -6.74
N ARG A 82 17.68 7.07 -6.83
CA ARG A 82 18.37 7.62 -5.67
C ARG A 82 18.36 9.14 -5.79
N GLU A 83 17.65 9.79 -4.89
CA GLU A 83 17.51 11.24 -4.87
C GLU A 83 18.04 11.82 -3.55
N ARG A 84 18.39 13.11 -3.58
CA ARG A 84 18.81 13.86 -2.40
C ARG A 84 17.67 14.69 -1.87
N LEU A 85 17.52 14.71 -0.54
CA LEU A 85 16.61 15.60 0.15
C LEU A 85 17.29 16.92 0.46
N ARG A 86 16.50 17.94 0.82
CA ARG A 86 16.99 19.30 1.11
C ARG A 86 18.01 19.38 2.26
N ASP A 87 18.06 18.39 3.14
CA ASP A 87 19.07 18.27 4.21
C ASP A 87 20.39 17.61 3.71
N GLY A 88 20.46 17.22 2.44
CA GLY A 88 21.61 16.57 1.82
C GLY A 88 21.62 15.05 1.97
N SER A 89 20.66 14.47 2.70
CA SER A 89 20.52 13.01 2.86
C SER A 89 20.11 12.32 1.55
N GLU A 90 20.51 11.07 1.37
CA GLU A 90 20.10 10.24 0.22
C GLU A 90 18.91 9.36 0.62
N MET A 91 17.90 9.29 -0.26
CA MET A 91 16.75 8.41 -0.10
C MET A 91 16.49 7.65 -1.42
N LEU A 92 16.11 6.38 -1.31
CA LEU A 92 15.74 5.54 -2.45
C LEU A 92 14.24 5.60 -2.68
N PHE A 93 13.82 5.69 -3.94
CA PHE A 93 12.42 5.66 -4.36
C PHE A 93 12.23 4.64 -5.46
N LEU A 94 11.01 4.18 -5.70
CA LEU A 94 10.76 3.40 -6.91
C LEU A 94 10.61 4.35 -8.12
N ALA A 95 11.13 3.92 -9.28
CA ALA A 95 11.08 4.71 -10.49
C ALA A 95 9.66 4.89 -11.05
N ASP A 96 8.80 3.89 -10.83
CA ASP A 96 7.39 3.93 -11.19
C ASP A 96 6.60 4.94 -10.33
N GLU A 97 6.90 5.07 -9.05
CA GLU A 97 6.27 6.07 -8.16
C GLU A 97 6.47 7.50 -8.68
N ARG A 98 7.65 7.82 -9.24
CA ARG A 98 7.89 9.12 -9.88
C ARG A 98 7.07 9.28 -11.18
N ALA A 99 6.97 8.22 -11.97
CA ALA A 99 6.15 8.26 -13.19
C ALA A 99 4.66 8.47 -12.84
N GLU A 100 4.18 7.78 -11.81
CA GLU A 100 2.82 7.91 -11.28
C GLU A 100 2.58 9.27 -10.63
N TYR A 101 3.60 9.87 -9.99
CA TYR A 101 3.53 11.19 -9.37
C TYR A 101 2.99 12.26 -10.33
N HIS A 102 3.43 12.19 -11.59
CA HIS A 102 3.02 13.11 -12.67
C HIS A 102 1.89 12.58 -13.55
N ALA A 103 1.44 11.34 -13.36
CA ALA A 103 0.42 10.73 -14.19
C ALA A 103 -0.99 11.13 -13.72
N ARG A 104 -1.75 11.77 -14.60
CA ARG A 104 -3.16 12.08 -14.35
C ARG A 104 -4.00 10.81 -14.36
N ARG A 105 -4.63 10.51 -13.21
CA ARG A 105 -5.48 9.33 -12.99
C ARG A 105 -6.93 9.70 -12.74
N SER A 106 -7.83 8.78 -13.09
CA SER A 106 -9.27 8.88 -12.86
C SER A 106 -9.65 8.16 -11.56
N GLU A 107 -10.43 8.83 -10.70
CA GLU A 107 -10.93 8.29 -9.44
C GLU A 107 -12.21 7.45 -9.58
N ARG A 108 -12.85 7.48 -10.76
CA ARG A 108 -14.22 6.96 -10.97
C ARG A 108 -14.39 5.49 -10.59
N GLU A 109 -13.44 4.65 -10.98
CA GLU A 109 -13.50 3.21 -10.69
C GLU A 109 -13.39 2.93 -9.20
N ALA A 110 -12.45 3.57 -8.52
CA ALA A 110 -12.28 3.46 -7.07
C ALA A 110 -13.52 3.94 -6.31
N VAL A 111 -14.08 5.11 -6.68
CA VAL A 111 -15.32 5.62 -6.08
C VAL A 111 -16.47 4.61 -6.28
N GLY A 112 -16.60 4.04 -7.48
CA GLY A 112 -17.60 3.01 -7.77
C GLY A 112 -17.45 1.76 -6.91
N TYR A 113 -16.22 1.25 -6.78
CA TYR A 113 -15.90 0.08 -5.96
C TYR A 113 -16.25 0.31 -4.48
N TYR A 114 -15.80 1.41 -3.90
CA TYR A 114 -16.02 1.68 -2.47
C TYR A 114 -17.48 2.01 -2.15
N ARG A 115 -18.22 2.64 -3.06
CA ARG A 115 -19.68 2.79 -2.93
C ARG A 115 -20.38 1.44 -2.86
N TRP A 116 -20.01 0.51 -3.76
CA TRP A 116 -20.54 -0.86 -3.74
C TRP A 116 -20.17 -1.56 -2.43
N LEU A 117 -18.90 -1.52 -2.02
CA LEU A 117 -18.42 -2.18 -0.80
C LEU A 117 -19.11 -1.63 0.46
N ALA A 118 -19.23 -0.31 0.58
CA ALA A 118 -19.94 0.33 1.69
C ALA A 118 -21.40 -0.12 1.74
N SER A 119 -22.06 -0.24 0.58
CA SER A 119 -23.43 -0.74 0.50
C SER A 119 -23.55 -2.18 0.97
N ARG A 120 -22.60 -3.05 0.62
CA ARG A 120 -22.55 -4.45 1.07
C ARG A 120 -22.29 -4.57 2.56
N LEU A 121 -21.32 -3.83 3.09
CA LEU A 121 -20.98 -3.84 4.52
C LEU A 121 -22.13 -3.32 5.39
N ARG A 122 -22.85 -2.30 4.91
CA ARG A 122 -24.01 -1.75 5.64
C ARG A 122 -25.15 -2.75 5.79
N LEU A 123 -25.37 -3.63 4.81
CA LEU A 123 -26.37 -4.72 4.92
C LEU A 123 -26.02 -5.71 6.03
N GLU A 124 -24.74 -5.84 6.35
CA GLU A 124 -24.21 -6.70 7.41
C GLU A 124 -24.00 -5.93 8.74
N GLY A 125 -24.50 -4.69 8.85
CA GLY A 125 -24.39 -3.88 10.07
C GLY A 125 -23.03 -3.21 10.28
N TYR A 126 -22.15 -3.18 9.27
CA TYR A 126 -20.84 -2.53 9.37
C TYR A 126 -20.79 -1.18 8.67
N ALA A 127 -20.19 -0.18 9.32
CA ALA A 127 -19.76 1.07 8.69
C ALA A 127 -18.35 0.93 8.10
N LEU A 128 -18.12 1.53 6.93
CA LEU A 128 -16.81 1.57 6.25
C LEU A 128 -16.15 2.94 6.41
N LEU A 129 -14.84 2.93 6.68
CA LEU A 129 -13.94 4.07 6.58
C LEU A 129 -12.78 3.71 5.63
N VAL A 130 -12.53 4.56 4.63
CA VAL A 130 -11.41 4.38 3.69
C VAL A 130 -10.25 5.28 4.09
N VAL A 131 -9.05 4.74 4.22
CA VAL A 131 -7.84 5.51 4.50
C VAL A 131 -7.01 5.56 3.23
N LEU A 132 -6.84 6.75 2.66
CA LEU A 132 -6.06 6.97 1.46
C LEU A 132 -4.59 7.19 1.85
N VAL A 133 -3.73 6.27 1.41
CA VAL A 133 -2.32 6.23 1.81
C VAL A 133 -1.46 6.68 0.62
N PRO A 134 -0.79 7.86 0.68
CA PRO A 134 0.12 8.29 -0.38
C PRO A 134 1.34 7.36 -0.44
N VAL A 135 1.92 7.17 -1.63
CA VAL A 135 3.22 6.51 -1.75
C VAL A 135 4.36 7.40 -1.24
N LYS A 136 5.53 6.80 -0.98
CA LYS A 136 6.69 7.51 -0.43
C LYS A 136 7.10 8.72 -1.29
N TYR A 137 7.11 8.55 -2.62
CA TYR A 137 7.43 9.65 -3.53
C TYR A 137 6.45 10.82 -3.40
N THR A 138 5.14 10.58 -3.30
CA THR A 138 4.13 11.62 -3.10
C THR A 138 4.38 12.43 -1.82
N VAL A 139 4.93 11.82 -0.77
CA VAL A 139 5.24 12.50 0.50
C VAL A 139 6.54 13.32 0.38
N TYR A 140 7.59 12.78 -0.24
CA TYR A 140 8.94 13.36 -0.24
C TYR A 140 9.31 14.15 -1.50
N ALA A 141 8.57 14.06 -2.60
CA ALA A 141 8.84 14.83 -3.83
C ALA A 141 8.96 16.35 -3.57
N PRO A 142 8.13 16.98 -2.72
CA PRO A 142 8.31 18.39 -2.36
C PRO A 142 9.60 18.68 -1.58
N LEU A 143 10.22 17.67 -0.96
CA LEU A 143 11.39 17.78 -0.09
C LEU A 143 12.71 17.40 -0.79
N LEU A 144 12.68 17.09 -2.10
CA LEU A 144 13.88 16.85 -2.88
C LEU A 144 14.72 18.13 -2.99
N GLU A 145 16.04 17.98 -2.94
CA GLU A 145 17.03 19.07 -3.01
C GLU A 145 16.88 19.86 -4.33
N ARG A 146 16.78 19.13 -5.45
CA ARG A 146 16.65 19.71 -6.79
C ARG A 146 15.20 20.04 -7.16
N GLY A 147 14.25 19.68 -6.30
CA GLY A 147 12.83 19.61 -6.64
C GLY A 147 12.53 18.57 -7.72
N ASP A 148 11.25 18.39 -8.02
CA ASP A 148 10.79 17.64 -9.19
C ASP A 148 9.90 18.54 -10.05
N ALA A 149 10.38 18.88 -11.24
CA ALA A 149 9.69 19.79 -12.13
C ALA A 149 8.51 19.07 -12.81
N GLY A 150 7.30 19.35 -12.35
CA GLY A 150 6.08 18.82 -12.94
C GLY A 150 4.89 18.97 -11.99
N PRO A 151 3.66 18.78 -12.48
CA PRO A 151 2.49 18.82 -11.63
C PRO A 151 2.48 17.64 -10.66
N ASP A 152 2.02 17.91 -9.44
CA ASP A 152 1.69 16.90 -8.43
C ASP A 152 0.30 16.31 -8.72
N GLU A 153 0.23 15.44 -9.72
CA GLU A 153 -1.02 14.77 -10.10
C GLU A 153 -1.48 13.77 -9.05
N SER A 154 -0.59 13.34 -8.17
CA SER A 154 -0.85 12.34 -7.13
C SER A 154 -1.60 12.90 -5.93
N ALA A 155 -1.16 14.01 -5.35
CA ALA A 155 -1.96 14.70 -4.34
C ALA A 155 -3.31 15.16 -4.93
N ALA A 156 -3.31 15.64 -6.17
CA ALA A 156 -4.55 16.01 -6.85
C ALA A 156 -5.50 14.82 -7.06
N TYR A 157 -4.97 13.64 -7.39
CA TYR A 157 -5.74 12.40 -7.51
C TYR A 157 -6.35 11.97 -6.16
N LEU A 158 -5.56 11.92 -5.09
CA LEU A 158 -6.03 11.52 -3.76
C LEU A 158 -7.12 12.46 -3.23
N ASP A 159 -6.99 13.76 -3.45
CA ASP A 159 -7.99 14.74 -3.06
C ASP A 159 -9.28 14.65 -3.91
N ARG A 160 -9.17 14.39 -5.23
CA ARG A 160 -10.33 14.06 -6.07
C ARG A 160 -11.03 12.80 -5.59
N LEU A 161 -10.28 11.75 -5.26
CA LEU A 161 -10.81 10.49 -4.76
C LEU A 161 -11.53 10.67 -3.41
N ARG A 162 -10.91 11.38 -2.46
CA ARG A 162 -11.52 11.72 -1.17
C ARG A 162 -12.86 12.45 -1.36
N ARG A 163 -12.89 13.47 -2.22
CA ARG A 163 -14.14 14.20 -2.55
C ARG A 163 -15.17 13.28 -3.21
N GLY A 164 -14.76 12.46 -4.16
CA GLY A 164 -15.62 11.51 -4.85
C GLY A 164 -16.27 10.51 -3.88
N LEU A 165 -15.50 9.97 -2.94
CA LEU A 165 -16.00 9.10 -1.87
C LEU A 165 -16.99 9.83 -0.96
N SER A 166 -16.67 11.06 -0.55
CA SER A 166 -17.56 11.89 0.26
C SER A 166 -18.89 12.17 -0.45
N ALA A 167 -18.87 12.44 -1.76
CA ALA A 167 -20.06 12.72 -2.55
C ALA A 167 -21.01 11.52 -2.66
N VAL A 168 -20.50 10.28 -2.50
CA VAL A 168 -21.31 9.05 -2.47
C VAL A 168 -21.56 8.54 -1.05
N GLY A 169 -21.28 9.35 -0.02
CA GLY A 169 -21.54 9.03 1.38
C GLY A 169 -20.57 8.01 1.99
N VAL A 170 -19.38 7.82 1.40
CA VAL A 170 -18.33 6.95 1.94
C VAL A 170 -17.31 7.82 2.69
N PRO A 171 -17.18 7.68 4.03
CA PRO A 171 -16.15 8.38 4.79
C PRO A 171 -14.74 8.02 4.32
N ALA A 172 -13.88 9.02 4.15
CA ALA A 172 -12.49 8.83 3.76
C ALA A 172 -11.54 9.81 4.46
N VAL A 173 -10.38 9.32 4.89
CA VAL A 173 -9.26 10.10 5.45
C VAL A 173 -8.12 10.11 4.44
N ASP A 174 -7.66 11.30 4.06
CA ASP A 174 -6.50 11.46 3.18
C ASP A 174 -5.26 11.78 4.02
N LEU A 175 -4.25 10.90 3.94
CA LEU A 175 -3.03 11.03 4.72
C LEU A 175 -1.96 11.91 4.06
N THR A 176 -2.20 12.45 2.85
CA THR A 176 -1.22 13.25 2.10
C THR A 176 -0.75 14.47 2.90
N ALA A 177 -1.67 15.30 3.36
CA ALA A 177 -1.34 16.50 4.14
C ALA A 177 -0.62 16.18 5.47
N PRO A 178 -1.16 15.31 6.35
CA PRO A 178 -0.49 15.03 7.63
C PRO A 178 0.88 14.37 7.46
N LEU A 179 1.05 13.45 6.49
CA LEU A 179 2.36 12.82 6.25
C LEU A 179 3.37 13.80 5.65
N ARG A 180 2.96 14.70 4.73
CA ARG A 180 3.86 15.74 4.20
C ARG A 180 4.33 16.71 5.29
N ALA A 181 3.41 17.16 6.15
CA ALA A 181 3.75 18.03 7.27
C ALA A 181 4.73 17.35 8.23
N ALA A 182 4.46 16.08 8.59
CA ALA A 182 5.33 15.31 9.45
C ALA A 182 6.70 15.02 8.83
N ALA A 183 6.75 14.71 7.53
CA ALA A 183 8.00 14.50 6.80
C ALA A 183 8.86 15.76 6.76
N ALA A 184 8.27 16.92 6.49
CA ALA A 184 8.98 18.21 6.50
C ALA A 184 9.57 18.51 7.89
N ALA A 185 8.78 18.36 8.94
CA ALA A 185 9.23 18.57 10.31
C ALA A 185 10.27 17.54 10.76
N ALA A 186 10.18 16.29 10.30
CA ALA A 186 11.16 15.25 10.62
C ALA A 186 12.51 15.51 9.95
N LEU A 187 12.49 15.98 8.70
CA LEU A 187 13.69 16.28 7.92
C LEU A 187 14.58 17.33 8.60
N GLU A 188 13.99 18.36 9.22
CA GLU A 188 14.74 19.38 9.98
C GLU A 188 15.55 18.80 11.15
N ARG A 189 15.19 17.60 11.63
CA ARG A 189 15.90 16.89 12.72
C ARG A 189 16.77 15.74 12.22
N GLY A 190 16.86 15.51 10.91
CA GLY A 190 17.50 14.32 10.34
C GLY A 190 16.72 13.02 10.55
N ASP A 191 15.42 13.13 10.83
CA ASP A 191 14.50 12.00 10.99
C ASP A 191 13.59 11.84 9.76
N TYR A 192 12.89 10.70 9.68
CA TYR A 192 11.99 10.38 8.58
C TYR A 192 10.67 9.77 9.07
N VAL A 193 9.63 9.81 8.23
CA VAL A 193 8.37 9.09 8.44
C VAL A 193 8.23 7.85 7.54
N PHE A 194 9.16 7.67 6.61
CA PHE A 194 9.39 6.45 5.85
C PHE A 194 10.82 5.97 6.04
N TYR A 195 11.06 4.68 5.79
CA TYR A 195 12.43 4.17 5.73
C TYR A 195 13.14 4.72 4.47
N PRO A 196 14.43 5.12 4.58
CA PRO A 196 15.16 5.66 3.43
C PRO A 196 15.29 4.69 2.26
N ASP A 197 15.35 3.39 2.52
CA ASP A 197 15.62 2.32 1.55
C ASP A 197 14.46 1.35 1.33
N ASP A 198 13.31 1.57 1.97
CA ASP A 198 12.12 0.74 1.87
C ASP A 198 10.87 1.59 1.50
N THR A 199 9.88 0.99 0.86
CA THR A 199 8.67 1.72 0.39
C THR A 199 7.68 2.04 1.50
N HIS A 200 7.80 1.41 2.66
CA HIS A 200 6.86 1.56 3.77
C HIS A 200 7.22 2.74 4.68
N TRP A 201 6.17 3.30 5.28
CA TRP A 201 6.33 4.18 6.42
C TRP A 201 7.06 3.46 7.58
N ASN A 202 7.72 4.23 8.44
CA ASN A 202 8.27 3.72 9.69
C ASN A 202 7.27 3.92 10.84
N ALA A 203 7.69 3.60 12.07
CA ALA A 203 6.82 3.75 13.25
C ALA A 203 6.30 5.20 13.44
N ALA A 204 7.11 6.22 13.13
CA ALA A 204 6.68 7.62 13.22
C ALA A 204 5.59 7.93 12.18
N GLY A 205 5.74 7.46 10.93
CA GLY A 205 4.69 7.59 9.91
C GLY A 205 3.39 6.88 10.29
N VAL A 206 3.47 5.69 10.90
CA VAL A 206 2.29 4.99 11.43
C VAL A 206 1.59 5.80 12.52
N VAL A 207 2.34 6.43 13.43
CA VAL A 207 1.75 7.29 14.47
C VAL A 207 1.00 8.48 13.87
N VAL A 208 1.56 9.12 12.84
CA VAL A 208 0.91 10.21 12.10
C VAL A 208 -0.41 9.73 11.48
N ALA A 209 -0.38 8.58 10.80
CA ALA A 209 -1.55 7.99 10.18
C ALA A 209 -2.64 7.64 11.21
N ALA A 210 -2.26 6.95 12.30
CA ALA A 210 -3.17 6.57 13.37
C ALA A 210 -3.82 7.78 14.04
N THR A 211 -3.05 8.86 14.27
CA THR A 211 -3.56 10.10 14.85
C THR A 211 -4.58 10.77 13.93
N ALA A 212 -4.31 10.84 12.62
CA ALA A 212 -5.23 11.40 11.64
C ALA A 212 -6.54 10.60 11.55
N VAL A 213 -6.44 9.26 11.54
CA VAL A 213 -7.61 8.36 11.53
C VAL A 213 -8.41 8.48 12.83
N HIS A 214 -7.74 8.56 13.97
CA HIS A 214 -8.39 8.71 15.28
C HIS A 214 -9.15 10.02 15.40
N GLY A 215 -8.53 11.15 15.02
CA GLY A 215 -9.18 12.47 15.01
C GLY A 215 -10.44 12.47 14.15
N PHE A 216 -10.35 11.92 12.93
CA PHE A 216 -11.51 11.80 12.04
C PHE A 216 -12.64 10.93 12.64
N ALA A 217 -12.30 9.89 13.40
CA ALA A 217 -13.27 8.99 13.99
C ALA A 217 -14.00 9.59 15.22
N ILE A 218 -13.37 10.53 15.94
CA ILE A 218 -13.98 11.23 17.08
C ILE A 218 -14.88 12.37 16.63
N ASP A 219 -14.55 13.04 15.53
CA ASP A 219 -15.30 14.21 15.02
C ASP A 219 -16.64 13.85 14.32
N ARG A 220 -17.11 12.59 14.42
CA ARG A 220 -18.33 12.07 13.77
C ARG A 220 -19.24 11.32 14.73
#